data_AF-A0A357AVE5-F1
#
_entry.id   AF-A0A357AVE5-F1
#
_cell.length_a   1.000
_cell.length_b   1.000
_cell.length_c   1.000
_cell.angle_alpha   90.00
_cell.angle_beta   90.00
_cell.angle_gamma   90.00
#
_symmetry.space_group_name_H-M   'P 1'
#
loop_
_entity.id
_entity.type
_entity.pdbx_description
1 polymer ?
#
loop_
_entity_poly.entity_id
_entity_poly.type
_entity_poly.pdbx_seq_one_letter_code
_entity_poly.pdbx_strand_id
1 'polypeptide(L)'
;MTDLLNIRDPQEIEAASLAIIDAEVPEPRPFQGAEWQVVRRMIHTSADFELLSLTRFHPGACAAGLAALRAGCVLVTDTEMARCGIPLRRMEPLGCAVR
;
A
#
# COMPACT_ATOMS: atom_id res chain seq x y z
N MET A 1 -11.84 28.42 -3.10
CA MET A 1 -10.71 28.66 -2.19
C MET A 1 -10.66 27.42 -1.31
N THR A 2 -9.80 26.47 -1.64
CA THR A 2 -9.76 25.17 -0.97
C THR A 2 -9.34 25.41 0.47
N ASP A 3 -10.20 25.08 1.44
CA ASP A 3 -9.79 25.02 2.83
C ASP A 3 -8.62 24.05 2.94
N LEU A 4 -7.43 24.57 3.19
CA LEU A 4 -6.29 23.75 3.56
C LEU A 4 -6.69 23.04 4.85
N LEU A 5 -6.82 21.72 4.79
CA LEU A 5 -7.01 20.88 5.97
C LEU A 5 -5.84 21.18 6.93
N ASN A 6 -6.10 21.92 8.01
CA ASN A 6 -5.10 22.25 9.03
C ASN A 6 -4.90 21.05 9.97
N ILE A 7 -4.56 19.91 9.39
CA ILE A 7 -4.25 18.66 10.07
C ILE A 7 -2.73 18.60 10.22
N ARG A 8 -2.25 18.28 11.42
CA ARG A 8 -0.81 18.21 11.73
C ARG A 8 -0.36 16.84 12.21
N ASP A 9 -1.29 16.00 12.63
CA ASP A 9 -0.99 14.62 13.00
C ASP A 9 -0.76 13.77 11.74
N PRO A 10 0.40 13.07 11.62
CA PRO A 10 0.70 12.28 10.42
C PRO A 10 -0.31 11.17 10.12
N GLN A 11 -0.91 10.55 11.14
CA GLN A 11 -1.88 9.48 10.94
C GLN A 11 -3.21 10.04 10.42
N GLU A 12 -3.63 11.19 10.94
CA GLU A 12 -4.82 11.89 10.45
C GLU A 12 -4.61 12.39 9.01
N ILE A 13 -3.42 12.89 8.67
CA ILE A 13 -3.07 13.29 7.30
C ILE A 13 -3.16 12.09 6.35
N GLU A 14 -2.59 10.94 6.73
CA GLU A 14 -2.66 9.71 5.93
C GLU A 14 -4.12 9.25 5.74
N ALA A 15 -4.91 9.23 6.83
CA ALA A 15 -6.31 8.83 6.78
C ALA A 15 -7.14 9.75 5.88
N ALA A 16 -6.95 11.06 5.98
CA ALA A 16 -7.61 12.04 5.11
C ALA A 16 -7.21 11.85 3.64
N SER A 17 -5.91 11.62 3.38
CA SER A 17 -5.40 11.37 2.02
C SER A 17 -6.02 10.11 1.40
N LEU A 18 -6.10 9.01 2.17
CA LEU A 18 -6.73 7.77 1.70
C LEU A 18 -8.23 7.95 1.46
N ALA A 19 -8.91 8.74 2.29
CA ALA A 19 -10.33 9.05 2.11
C ALA A 19 -10.58 9.90 0.85
N ILE A 20 -9.69 10.83 0.52
CA ILE A 20 -9.74 11.59 -0.73
C ILE A 20 -9.61 10.64 -1.93
N ILE A 21 -8.63 9.72 -1.92
CA ILE A 21 -8.47 8.73 -2.99
C ILE A 21 -9.72 7.83 -3.11
N ASP A 22 -10.30 7.40 -1.99
CA ASP A 22 -11.54 6.62 -1.99
C ASP A 22 -12.73 7.40 -2.59
N ALA A 23 -12.79 8.73 -2.38
CA ALA A 23 -13.83 9.58 -2.94
C ALA A 23 -13.64 9.86 -4.44
N GLU A 24 -12.40 9.98 -4.90
CA GLU A 24 -12.07 10.15 -6.33
C GLU A 24 -12.26 8.86 -7.14
N VAL A 25 -12.23 7.70 -6.48
CA VAL A 25 -12.43 6.37 -7.10
C VAL A 25 -13.62 5.65 -6.44
N PRO A 26 -14.85 6.12 -6.67
CA PRO A 26 -16.05 5.51 -6.10
C PRO A 26 -16.35 4.13 -6.71
N GLU A 27 -17.23 3.37 -6.06
CA GLU A 27 -17.72 2.11 -6.62
C GLU A 27 -18.68 2.34 -7.80
N PRO A 28 -18.71 1.43 -8.80
CA PRO A 28 -17.85 0.25 -8.93
C PRO A 28 -16.43 0.63 -9.39
N ARG A 29 -15.41 0.19 -8.65
CA ARG A 29 -14.00 0.44 -8.99
C ARG A 29 -13.28 -0.82 -9.53
N PRO A 30 -12.13 -0.67 -10.22
CA PRO A 30 -11.44 -1.81 -10.85
C PRO A 30 -10.92 -2.90 -9.91
N PHE A 31 -10.66 -2.57 -8.63
CA PHE A 31 -10.12 -3.49 -7.63
C PHE A 31 -10.96 -3.46 -6.36
N GLN A 32 -11.01 -4.57 -5.63
CA GLN A 32 -11.75 -4.69 -4.36
C GLN A 32 -10.90 -5.39 -3.29
N GLY A 33 -11.32 -5.28 -2.03
CA GLY A 33 -10.68 -5.97 -0.90
C GLY A 33 -9.18 -5.69 -0.79
N ALA A 34 -8.37 -6.74 -0.71
CA ALA A 34 -6.92 -6.63 -0.55
C ALA A 34 -6.23 -5.96 -1.75
N GLU A 35 -6.71 -6.19 -2.97
CA GLU A 35 -6.15 -5.57 -4.17
C GLU A 35 -6.39 -4.06 -4.17
N TRP A 36 -7.58 -3.61 -3.74
CA TRP A 36 -7.84 -2.17 -3.56
C TRP A 36 -6.93 -1.56 -2.52
N GLN A 37 -6.71 -2.23 -1.38
CA GLN A 37 -5.81 -1.71 -0.34
C GLN A 37 -4.38 -1.50 -0.87
N VAL A 38 -3.89 -2.40 -1.71
CA VAL A 38 -2.57 -2.28 -2.36
C VAL A 38 -2.56 -1.11 -3.34
N VAL A 39 -3.50 -1.06 -4.29
CA VAL A 39 -3.53 0.00 -5.33
C VAL A 39 -3.77 1.38 -4.72
N ARG A 40 -4.66 1.50 -3.73
CA ARG A 40 -4.89 2.76 -2.99
C ARG A 40 -3.62 3.26 -2.32
N ARG A 41 -2.80 2.34 -1.78
CA ARG A 41 -1.50 2.70 -1.18
C ARG A 41 -0.48 3.13 -2.25
N MET A 42 -0.49 2.49 -3.42
CA MET A 42 0.35 2.88 -4.55
C MET A 42 0.00 4.29 -5.03
N ILE A 43 -1.29 4.59 -5.24
CA ILE A 43 -1.77 5.93 -5.59
C ILE A 43 -1.39 6.95 -4.51
N HIS A 44 -1.54 6.61 -3.23
CA HIS A 44 -1.18 7.51 -2.14
C HIS A 44 0.29 7.93 -2.17
N THR A 45 1.21 7.01 -2.50
CA THR A 45 2.64 7.33 -2.54
C THR A 45 3.09 8.02 -3.83
N SER A 46 2.32 7.89 -4.93
CA SER A 46 2.70 8.45 -6.24
C SER A 46 1.87 9.65 -6.68
N ALA A 47 0.71 9.87 -6.07
CA ALA A 47 -0.36 10.74 -6.55
C ALA A 47 -0.79 10.45 -8.01
N ASP A 48 -0.63 9.21 -8.47
CA ASP A 48 -0.87 8.80 -9.86
C ASP A 48 -2.02 7.80 -9.96
N PHE A 49 -3.16 8.24 -10.53
CA PHE A 49 -4.36 7.42 -10.73
C PHE A 49 -4.29 6.54 -11.98
N GLU A 50 -3.33 6.72 -12.89
CA GLU A 50 -3.16 5.82 -14.04
C GLU A 50 -2.88 4.38 -13.61
N LEU A 51 -2.34 4.20 -12.39
CA LEU A 51 -2.12 2.91 -11.74
C LEU A 51 -3.38 2.04 -11.65
N LEU A 52 -4.58 2.63 -11.66
CA LEU A 52 -5.84 1.87 -11.75
C LEU A 52 -5.91 1.02 -13.03
N SER A 53 -5.33 1.51 -14.12
CA SER A 53 -5.33 0.86 -15.43
C SER A 53 -4.07 0.05 -15.72
N LEU A 54 -2.96 0.33 -15.03
CA LEU A 54 -1.66 -0.32 -15.24
C LEU A 54 -1.44 -1.51 -14.31
N THR A 55 -1.99 -1.48 -13.09
CA THR A 55 -1.77 -2.55 -12.12
C THR A 55 -2.47 -3.83 -12.54
N ARG A 56 -1.81 -4.98 -12.37
CA ARG A 56 -2.36 -6.31 -12.63
C ARG A 56 -2.07 -7.20 -11.44
N PHE A 57 -3.07 -7.94 -11.00
CA PHE A 57 -2.92 -8.95 -9.96
C PHE A 57 -3.08 -10.34 -10.55
N HIS A 58 -2.21 -11.26 -10.16
CA HIS A 58 -2.55 -12.67 -10.23
C HIS A 58 -3.65 -12.96 -9.19
N PRO A 59 -4.68 -13.78 -9.48
CA PRO A 59 -5.81 -14.00 -8.54
C PRO A 59 -5.40 -14.48 -7.14
N GLY A 60 -4.26 -15.15 -7.02
CA GLY A 60 -3.70 -15.61 -5.75
C GLY A 60 -2.63 -14.69 -5.11
N ALA A 61 -2.28 -13.55 -5.71
CA ALA A 61 -1.12 -12.75 -5.33
C ALA A 61 -1.18 -12.28 -3.87
N CYS A 62 -2.27 -11.58 -3.49
CA CYS A 62 -2.43 -11.06 -2.13
C CYS A 62 -2.51 -12.20 -1.10
N ALA A 63 -3.25 -13.27 -1.40
CA ALA A 63 -3.40 -14.40 -0.49
C ALA A 63 -2.06 -15.12 -0.24
N ALA A 64 -1.30 -15.41 -1.30
CA ALA A 64 -0.01 -16.05 -1.21
C ALA A 64 1.02 -15.17 -0.47
N GLY A 65 1.08 -13.88 -0.79
CA GLY A 65 1.97 -12.93 -0.11
C GLY A 65 1.68 -12.82 1.38
N LEU A 66 0.41 -12.71 1.77
CA LEU A 66 0.01 -12.69 3.17
C LEU A 66 0.34 -14.00 3.90
N ALA A 67 0.19 -15.15 3.23
CA ALA A 67 0.57 -16.45 3.80
C ALA A 67 2.09 -16.55 4.00
N ALA A 68 2.88 -16.10 3.03
CA ALA A 68 4.34 -16.08 3.12
C ALA A 68 4.84 -15.18 4.26
N LEU A 69 4.28 -13.98 4.39
CA LEU A 69 4.59 -13.05 5.49
C LEU A 69 4.28 -13.68 6.86
N ARG A 70 3.13 -14.36 6.99
CA ARG A 70 2.76 -15.07 8.23
C ARG A 70 3.67 -16.25 8.54
N ALA A 71 4.31 -16.82 7.54
CA ALA A 71 5.24 -17.94 7.69
C ALA A 71 6.70 -17.51 7.94
N GLY A 72 6.98 -16.21 8.09
CA GLY A 72 8.35 -15.72 8.32
C GLY A 72 9.24 -15.79 7.08
N CYS A 73 8.73 -15.38 5.92
CA CYS A 73 9.49 -15.44 4.68
C CYS A 73 10.68 -14.46 4.64
N VAL A 74 11.59 -14.70 3.70
CA VAL A 74 12.60 -13.72 3.29
C VAL A 74 12.03 -12.86 2.16
N LEU A 75 11.97 -11.55 2.36
CA LEU A 75 11.68 -10.57 1.32
C LEU A 75 12.99 -10.23 0.63
N VAL A 76 13.08 -10.51 -0.67
CA VAL A 76 14.25 -10.18 -1.49
C VAL A 76 13.91 -8.94 -2.30
N THR A 77 14.79 -7.95 -2.23
CA THR A 77 14.68 -6.69 -2.98
C THR A 77 15.83 -6.58 -3.96
N ASP A 78 15.57 -5.96 -5.11
CA ASP A 78 16.58 -5.72 -6.16
C ASP A 78 17.43 -4.46 -5.88
N THR A 79 16.89 -3.53 -5.08
CA THR A 79 17.52 -2.25 -4.76
C THR A 79 17.55 -1.99 -3.26
N GLU A 80 18.63 -1.33 -2.81
CA GLU A 80 18.79 -0.91 -1.42
C GLU A 80 17.70 0.09 -0.97
N MET A 81 17.19 0.91 -1.91
CA MET A 81 16.10 1.83 -1.65
C MET A 81 14.82 1.07 -1.24
N ALA A 82 14.45 0.04 -1.98
CA ALA A 82 13.30 -0.80 -1.65
C ALA A 82 13.52 -1.53 -0.31
N ARG A 83 14.73 -2.05 -0.08
CA ARG A 83 15.12 -2.69 1.19
C ARG A 83 14.92 -1.74 2.38
N CYS A 84 15.44 -0.52 2.30
CA CYS A 84 15.31 0.51 3.33
C CYS A 84 13.86 0.96 3.56
N GLY A 85 13.01 0.89 2.53
CA GLY A 85 11.59 1.20 2.62
C GLY A 85 10.75 0.19 3.42
N ILE A 86 11.31 -1.00 3.72
CA ILE A 86 10.63 -2.06 4.48
C ILE A 86 11.25 -2.13 5.89
N PRO A 87 10.66 -1.45 6.89
CA PRO A 87 11.32 -1.29 8.17
C PRO A 87 11.30 -2.58 9.01
N LEU A 88 12.46 -2.96 9.56
CA LEU A 88 12.64 -4.16 10.37
C LEU A 88 11.65 -4.24 11.56
N ARG A 89 11.33 -3.11 12.21
CA ARG A 89 10.33 -3.04 13.29
C ARG A 89 8.96 -3.62 12.92
N ARG A 90 8.61 -3.66 11.63
CA ARG A 90 7.35 -4.26 11.14
C ARG A 90 7.53 -5.72 10.72
N MET A 91 8.75 -6.14 10.35
CA MET A 91 9.05 -7.47 9.83
C MET A 91 9.49 -8.44 10.94
N GLU A 92 10.18 -7.96 11.97
CA GLU A 92 10.62 -8.77 13.12
C GLU A 92 9.47 -9.47 13.85
N PRO A 93 8.30 -8.83 14.13
CA PRO A 93 7.16 -9.52 14.73
C PRO A 93 6.56 -10.61 13.83
N LEU A 94 6.84 -10.58 12.53
CA LEU A 94 6.40 -11.59 11.57
C LEU A 94 7.45 -12.69 11.35
N GLY A 95 8.62 -12.62 12.02
CA GLY A 95 9.74 -13.53 11.78
C GLY A 95 10.33 -13.41 10.36
N CYS A 96 10.08 -12.29 9.67
CA CYS A 96 10.54 -12.07 8.31
C CYS A 96 11.92 -11.41 8.27
N ALA A 97 12.71 -11.71 7.24
CA ALA A 97 13.97 -11.02 6.96
C ALA A 97 13.88 -10.25 5.64
N VAL A 98 14.56 -9.11 5.54
CA VAL A 98 14.62 -8.31 4.30
C VAL A 98 16.06 -8.32 3.78
N ARG A 99 16.24 -8.72 2.52
CA ARG A 99 17.55 -8.86 1.88
C ARG A 99 17.63 -8.03 0.61
#